data_AF-A0A5D0MXJ9-F1
#
_entry.id   AF-A0A5D0MXJ9-F1
#
_cell.length_a   1.000
_cell.length_b   1.000
_cell.length_c   1.000
_cell.angle_alpha   90.00
_cell.angle_beta   90.00
_cell.angle_gamma   90.00
#
_symmetry.space_group_name_H-M   'P 1'
#
loop_
_entity.id
_entity.type
_entity.pdbx_description
1 polymer ?
#
loop_
_entity_poly.entity_id
_entity_poly.type
_entity_poly.pdbx_seq_one_letter_code
_entity_poly.pdbx_strand_id
1 'polypeptide(L)'
;MNQDRLRLDLAGLAEEVTPVDLRDRALRTSRRLGIQRAVATSAAALVVLAAATGTALAIRPNGSAHTPAPAGPSVTSTWPPVEVTPTPEASDSASPTSSPVKPASALPGTRYYLENTSSKIRIHAVRDDSDRVVHQLPIDLPYSCEASTLTVSPDGKRLAWVQDSTDGNASGILLAGTPGEPGATTLLEDVNCLGPRALVWQGSDLLMVGKKSGQSVLFDVAANKRVNGDPGQETDRCWSADGRWLAAVADGKPYVTDGTQSRQYTYTPPQDEAAHWGGWQARSVSLDGRYVSVGWVGTDPSRHDDSFAVVDTTTSKVVHLPGKGQISSILFTIDEKVIVKRKNGITVLDTNFRPLGTVTESASVRNMALLAYVP
;
A
#
# COMPACT_ATOMS: atom_id res chain seq x y z
N MET A 1 60.64 -30.31 -4.53
CA MET A 1 59.28 -30.33 -5.11
C MET A 1 58.31 -29.75 -4.09
N ASN A 2 57.52 -28.73 -4.49
CA ASN A 2 56.32 -28.19 -3.81
C ASN A 2 56.31 -26.73 -3.29
N GLN A 3 57.35 -25.90 -3.51
CA GLN A 3 57.20 -24.45 -3.27
C GLN A 3 56.79 -23.67 -4.53
N ASP A 4 57.28 -24.06 -5.70
CA ASP A 4 56.99 -23.33 -6.95
C ASP A 4 55.56 -23.54 -7.45
N ARG A 5 54.97 -24.72 -7.20
CA ARG A 5 53.55 -25.01 -7.53
C ARG A 5 52.59 -24.16 -6.70
N LEU A 6 52.87 -24.01 -5.41
CA LEU A 6 52.06 -23.22 -4.49
C LEU A 6 52.10 -21.72 -4.85
N ARG A 7 53.23 -21.26 -5.39
CA ARG A 7 53.40 -19.88 -5.83
C ARG A 7 52.65 -19.58 -7.13
N LEU A 8 52.57 -20.55 -8.05
CA LEU A 8 51.80 -20.43 -9.29
C LEU A 8 50.29 -20.53 -9.05
N ASP A 9 49.84 -21.44 -8.17
CA ASP A 9 48.41 -21.58 -7.84
C ASP A 9 47.87 -20.35 -7.10
N LEU A 10 48.68 -19.70 -6.26
CA LEU A 10 48.29 -18.45 -5.59
C LEU A 10 48.30 -17.23 -6.53
N ALA A 11 49.15 -17.22 -7.55
CA ALA A 11 49.14 -16.16 -8.57
C ALA A 11 47.89 -16.26 -9.46
N GLY A 12 47.46 -17.48 -9.81
CA GLY A 12 46.21 -17.70 -10.56
C GLY A 12 44.96 -17.25 -9.80
N LEU A 13 44.88 -17.52 -8.49
CA LEU A 13 43.79 -17.05 -7.64
C LEU A 13 43.73 -15.52 -7.47
N ALA A 14 44.87 -14.83 -7.64
CA ALA A 14 44.91 -13.37 -7.56
C ALA A 14 44.45 -12.68 -8.86
N GLU A 15 44.55 -13.35 -10.01
CA GLU A 15 44.06 -12.87 -11.31
C GLU A 15 42.56 -13.14 -11.52
N GLU A 16 42.02 -14.20 -10.90
CA GLU A 16 40.61 -14.57 -11.03
C GLU A 16 39.68 -13.74 -10.11
N VAL A 17 40.23 -13.06 -9.10
CA VAL A 17 39.48 -12.18 -8.20
C VAL A 17 39.66 -10.73 -8.65
N THR A 18 38.70 -10.23 -9.43
CA THR A 18 38.64 -8.80 -9.75
C THR A 18 38.61 -7.96 -8.46
N PRO A 19 39.52 -6.99 -8.26
CA PRO A 19 39.63 -6.18 -7.03
C PRO A 19 38.39 -5.38 -6.63
N VAL A 20 37.37 -5.34 -7.51
CA VAL A 20 36.15 -4.56 -7.35
C VAL A 20 35.21 -5.19 -6.31
N ASP A 21 35.20 -6.52 -6.14
CA ASP A 21 34.18 -7.17 -5.30
C ASP A 21 34.51 -7.12 -3.80
N LEU A 22 35.79 -7.14 -3.41
CA LEU A 22 36.17 -7.11 -1.99
C LEU A 22 35.99 -5.73 -1.35
N ARG A 23 36.26 -4.65 -2.11
CA ARG A 23 36.09 -3.28 -1.61
C ARG A 23 34.61 -2.96 -1.41
N ASP A 24 33.76 -3.35 -2.34
CA ASP A 24 32.32 -3.17 -2.19
C ASP A 24 31.75 -4.06 -1.09
N ARG A 25 32.21 -5.31 -0.95
CA ARG A 25 31.76 -6.20 0.14
C ARG A 25 32.21 -5.69 1.52
N ALA A 26 33.38 -5.07 1.62
CA ALA A 26 33.87 -4.43 2.84
C ALA A 26 33.09 -3.13 3.17
N LEU A 27 32.78 -2.31 2.16
CA LEU A 27 31.93 -1.12 2.35
C LEU A 27 30.48 -1.53 2.72
N ARG A 28 29.95 -2.61 2.15
CA ARG A 28 28.64 -3.21 2.48
C ARG A 28 28.58 -3.70 3.94
N THR A 29 29.62 -4.35 4.44
CA THR A 29 29.68 -4.82 5.84
C THR A 29 29.89 -3.67 6.83
N SER A 30 30.66 -2.66 6.47
CA SER A 30 30.86 -1.45 7.29
C SER A 30 29.57 -0.64 7.47
N ARG A 31 28.81 -0.40 6.39
CA ARG A 31 27.51 0.32 6.46
C ARG A 31 26.49 -0.39 7.35
N ARG A 32 26.45 -1.73 7.34
CA ARG A 32 25.55 -2.55 8.17
C ARG A 32 25.81 -2.37 9.67
N LEU A 33 27.08 -2.30 10.08
CA LEU A 33 27.45 -2.08 11.48
C LEU A 33 27.16 -0.64 11.96
N GLY A 34 27.23 0.34 11.05
CA GLY A 34 26.86 1.73 11.35
C GLY A 34 25.37 1.90 11.67
N ILE A 35 24.49 1.29 10.88
CA ILE A 35 23.04 1.35 11.08
C ILE A 35 22.61 0.59 12.35
N GLN A 36 23.22 -0.57 12.63
CA GLN A 36 22.93 -1.33 13.86
C GLN A 36 23.32 -0.58 15.14
N ARG A 37 24.39 0.24 15.12
CA ARG A 37 24.76 1.06 16.27
C ARG A 37 23.79 2.22 16.52
N ALA A 38 23.20 2.80 15.48
CA ALA A 38 22.22 3.88 15.64
C ALA A 38 20.92 3.43 16.32
N VAL A 39 20.46 2.20 16.04
CA VAL A 39 19.25 1.61 16.64
C VAL A 39 19.48 1.21 18.11
N ALA A 40 20.69 0.73 18.45
CA ALA A 40 21.01 0.33 19.81
C ALA A 40 21.11 1.51 20.80
N THR A 41 21.45 2.71 20.33
CA THR A 41 21.53 3.91 21.19
C THR A 41 20.17 4.51 21.57
N SER A 42 19.10 4.22 20.83
CA SER A 42 17.76 4.76 21.12
C SER A 42 17.04 4.04 22.26
N ALA A 43 17.38 2.78 22.54
CA ALA A 43 16.78 2.00 23.63
C ALA A 43 17.27 2.42 25.02
N ALA A 44 18.48 2.98 25.13
CA ALA A 44 19.02 3.42 26.42
C ALA A 44 18.40 4.74 26.93
N ALA A 45 17.91 5.60 26.03
CA ALA A 45 17.33 6.89 26.40
C ALA A 45 15.92 6.77 27.01
N LEU A 46 15.15 5.74 26.65
CA LEU A 46 13.78 5.55 27.15
C LEU A 46 13.72 4.97 28.57
N VAL A 47 14.78 4.31 29.05
CA VAL A 47 14.82 3.75 30.42
C VAL A 47 15.11 4.82 31.48
N VAL A 48 15.71 5.96 31.10
CA VAL A 48 16.02 7.06 32.04
C VAL A 48 14.81 7.97 32.32
N LEU A 49 13.80 7.99 31.44
CA LEU A 49 12.61 8.84 31.60
C LEU A 49 11.48 8.19 32.43
N ALA A 50 11.56 6.89 32.74
CA ALA A 50 10.54 6.19 33.52
C ALA A 50 10.70 6.34 35.06
N ALA A 51 11.75 7.01 35.54
CA ALA A 51 12.06 7.12 36.97
C ALA A 51 11.57 8.42 37.65
N ALA A 52 10.90 9.32 36.95
CA ALA A 52 10.62 10.66 37.48
C ALA A 52 9.23 11.21 37.14
N THR A 53 8.14 10.61 37.65
CA THR A 53 6.88 11.34 37.88
C THR A 53 6.09 10.73 39.04
N GLY A 54 6.38 11.19 40.24
CA GLY A 54 5.51 11.05 41.42
C GLY A 54 4.81 12.37 41.74
N THR A 55 3.48 12.31 41.88
CA THR A 55 2.56 13.23 42.60
C THR A 55 2.62 14.74 42.33
N ALA A 56 1.50 15.33 41.87
CA ALA A 56 0.90 16.52 42.52
C ALA A 56 -0.50 16.92 41.96
N LEU A 57 -1.49 16.78 42.84
CA LEU A 57 -2.58 17.71 43.20
C LEU A 57 -3.62 18.22 42.17
N ALA A 58 -4.87 17.99 42.59
CA ALA A 58 -6.09 18.58 42.10
C ALA A 58 -6.25 20.05 42.53
N ILE A 59 -6.59 20.93 41.57
CA ILE A 59 -7.17 22.25 41.83
C ILE A 59 -8.28 22.49 40.80
N ARG A 60 -9.54 22.50 41.27
CA ARG A 60 -10.67 23.11 40.57
C ARG A 60 -10.73 24.60 40.94
N PRO A 61 -11.11 25.46 39.99
CA PRO A 61 -11.92 26.63 40.32
C PRO A 61 -13.22 26.67 39.52
N ASN A 62 -14.34 26.83 40.23
CA ASN A 62 -15.59 27.36 39.69
C ASN A 62 -15.40 28.84 39.34
N GLY A 63 -15.98 29.29 38.23
CA GLY A 63 -16.05 30.71 37.85
C GLY A 63 -17.19 30.94 36.86
N SER A 64 -18.24 31.60 37.35
CA SER A 64 -19.48 31.90 36.65
C SER A 64 -19.35 32.99 35.59
N ALA A 65 -20.28 32.94 34.64
CA ALA A 65 -20.87 34.03 33.84
C ALA A 65 -20.03 34.63 32.69
N HIS A 66 -20.52 34.50 31.46
CA HIS A 66 -21.29 35.54 30.75
C HIS A 66 -21.77 34.98 29.40
N THR A 67 -23.09 34.93 29.23
CA THR A 67 -23.79 34.67 27.96
C THR A 67 -23.82 35.95 27.13
N PRO A 68 -23.58 35.89 25.82
CA PRO A 68 -24.25 36.79 24.90
C PRO A 68 -25.29 36.07 24.03
N ALA A 69 -26.39 36.78 23.82
CA ALA A 69 -27.64 36.40 23.19
C ALA A 69 -27.54 36.20 21.65
N PRO A 70 -28.58 35.61 21.01
CA PRO A 70 -28.52 35.14 19.64
C PRO A 70 -28.73 36.27 18.63
N ALA A 71 -28.00 36.22 17.51
CA ALA A 71 -28.31 37.03 16.33
C ALA A 71 -29.51 36.43 15.59
N GLY A 72 -30.51 37.26 15.34
CA GLY A 72 -31.80 36.91 14.74
C GLY A 72 -31.77 36.69 13.21
N PRO A 73 -32.93 36.36 12.62
CA PRO A 73 -33.05 35.84 11.26
C PRO A 73 -33.40 36.92 10.24
N SER A 74 -32.98 36.75 8.98
CA SER A 74 -33.44 37.43 7.74
C SER A 74 -32.59 36.85 6.59
N VAL A 75 -33.05 36.47 5.39
CA VAL A 75 -34.15 36.92 4.52
C VAL A 75 -34.61 35.74 3.65
N THR A 76 -35.92 35.50 3.54
CA THR A 76 -36.54 34.66 2.53
C THR A 76 -36.82 35.51 1.28
N SER A 77 -36.28 35.13 0.12
CA SER A 77 -36.58 35.78 -1.16
C SER A 77 -37.68 34.97 -1.87
N THR A 78 -38.89 35.50 -1.89
CA THR A 78 -40.04 34.96 -2.60
C THR A 78 -40.11 35.60 -3.99
N TRP A 79 -39.98 34.81 -5.05
CA TRP A 79 -40.20 35.26 -6.42
C TRP A 79 -41.71 35.25 -6.76
N PRO A 80 -42.20 36.19 -7.58
CA PRO A 80 -43.59 36.20 -8.00
C PRO A 80 -43.89 35.07 -9.01
N PRO A 81 -45.13 34.58 -9.07
CA PRO A 81 -45.53 33.55 -10.03
C PRO A 81 -45.60 34.13 -11.44
N VAL A 82 -44.99 33.45 -12.41
CA VAL A 82 -45.15 33.73 -13.83
C VAL A 82 -46.44 33.07 -14.31
N GLU A 83 -47.31 33.88 -14.87
CA GLU A 83 -48.55 33.52 -15.56
C GLU A 83 -48.20 32.77 -16.86
N VAL A 84 -48.68 31.54 -17.01
CA VAL A 84 -48.46 30.72 -18.22
C VAL A 84 -49.71 30.76 -19.08
N THR A 85 -49.57 31.37 -20.26
CA THR A 85 -50.53 31.37 -21.36
C THR A 85 -50.74 29.96 -21.93
N PRO A 86 -51.98 29.49 -22.18
CA PRO A 86 -52.23 28.17 -22.76
C PRO A 86 -52.42 28.24 -24.29
N THR A 87 -51.63 27.52 -25.08
CA THR A 87 -51.95 27.12 -26.48
C THR A 87 -50.86 26.19 -27.07
N PRO A 88 -51.14 25.35 -28.10
CA PRO A 88 -52.16 24.31 -28.28
C PRO A 88 -51.55 22.88 -28.35
N GLU A 89 -52.43 21.87 -28.31
CA GLU A 89 -52.13 20.46 -28.59
C GLU A 89 -51.43 20.25 -29.94
N ALA A 90 -50.35 19.47 -29.93
CA ALA A 90 -49.73 18.91 -31.12
C ALA A 90 -49.70 17.38 -31.02
N SER A 91 -50.23 16.78 -32.08
CA SER A 91 -50.46 15.35 -32.35
C SER A 91 -49.34 14.39 -31.95
N ASP A 92 -49.79 13.23 -31.48
CA ASP A 92 -49.03 11.99 -31.31
C ASP A 92 -48.19 11.65 -32.54
N SER A 93 -46.86 11.59 -32.35
CA SER A 93 -45.96 10.92 -33.29
C SER A 93 -44.92 10.12 -32.51
N ALA A 94 -45.05 8.80 -32.67
CA ALA A 94 -44.25 7.69 -32.18
C ALA A 94 -42.90 8.03 -31.50
N SER A 95 -42.85 7.82 -30.18
CA SER A 95 -41.62 7.72 -29.40
C SER A 95 -40.77 6.54 -29.88
N PRO A 96 -39.50 6.74 -30.32
CA PRO A 96 -38.56 5.65 -30.38
C PRO A 96 -38.28 5.20 -28.94
N THR A 97 -38.60 3.93 -28.64
CA THR A 97 -38.28 3.28 -27.37
C THR A 97 -36.77 3.06 -27.30
N SER A 98 -36.01 4.11 -27.00
CA SER A 98 -34.63 3.95 -26.56
C SER A 98 -34.68 3.46 -25.11
N SER A 99 -34.56 2.15 -24.92
CA SER A 99 -34.23 1.60 -23.61
C SER A 99 -33.03 2.37 -23.05
N PRO A 100 -33.05 2.83 -21.80
CA PRO A 100 -31.91 3.55 -21.24
C PRO A 100 -30.71 2.60 -21.23
N VAL A 101 -29.73 2.90 -22.06
CA VAL A 101 -28.43 2.21 -22.07
C VAL A 101 -27.84 2.43 -20.68
N LYS A 102 -27.78 1.37 -19.87
CA LYS A 102 -27.11 1.39 -18.56
C LYS A 102 -25.69 1.92 -18.83
N PRO A 103 -25.27 3.05 -18.20
CA PRO A 103 -23.94 3.57 -18.42
C PRO A 103 -22.93 2.47 -18.07
N ALA A 104 -21.95 2.27 -18.97
CA ALA A 104 -20.90 1.28 -18.74
C ALA A 104 -20.25 1.53 -17.39
N SER A 105 -20.11 0.49 -16.57
CA SER A 105 -19.45 0.60 -15.26
C SER A 105 -18.03 1.12 -15.47
N ALA A 106 -17.65 2.17 -14.74
CA ALA A 106 -16.29 2.73 -14.80
C ALA A 106 -15.22 1.73 -14.30
N LEU A 107 -15.64 0.67 -13.58
CA LEU A 107 -14.82 -0.47 -13.17
C LEU A 107 -15.59 -1.77 -13.45
N PRO A 108 -15.49 -2.36 -14.65
CA PRO A 108 -16.15 -3.62 -14.98
C PRO A 108 -15.47 -4.86 -14.36
N GLY A 109 -14.25 -4.67 -13.84
CA GLY A 109 -13.44 -5.70 -13.20
C GLY A 109 -13.86 -6.06 -11.78
N THR A 110 -13.09 -6.97 -11.18
CA THR A 110 -13.26 -7.42 -9.80
C THR A 110 -12.38 -6.62 -8.86
N ARG A 111 -12.97 -6.09 -7.78
CA ARG A 111 -12.25 -5.42 -6.69
C ARG A 111 -12.15 -6.38 -5.51
N TYR A 112 -10.96 -6.52 -4.95
CA TYR A 112 -10.73 -7.37 -3.79
C TYR A 112 -10.59 -6.49 -2.54
N TYR A 113 -11.48 -6.70 -1.57
CA TYR A 113 -11.49 -5.96 -0.32
C TYR A 113 -11.14 -6.85 0.86
N LEU A 114 -10.46 -6.26 1.84
CA LEU A 114 -10.13 -6.88 3.11
C LEU A 114 -11.09 -6.41 4.20
N GLU A 115 -11.88 -7.34 4.72
CA GLU A 115 -12.63 -7.16 5.96
C GLU A 115 -11.78 -7.69 7.13
N ASN A 116 -11.64 -6.88 8.18
CA ASN A 116 -11.07 -7.31 9.45
C ASN A 116 -12.12 -7.16 10.54
N THR A 117 -12.47 -8.25 11.21
CA THR A 117 -13.30 -8.20 12.43
C THR A 117 -12.52 -8.76 13.61
N SER A 118 -13.10 -8.70 14.81
CA SER A 118 -12.46 -9.20 16.03
C SER A 118 -12.15 -10.70 16.06
N SER A 119 -12.63 -11.49 15.09
CA SER A 119 -12.52 -12.96 15.10
C SER A 119 -12.25 -13.60 13.74
N LYS A 120 -12.16 -12.80 12.67
CA LYS A 120 -11.98 -13.31 11.30
C LYS A 120 -11.48 -12.24 10.37
N ILE A 121 -10.78 -12.71 9.36
CA ILE A 121 -10.37 -11.95 8.18
C ILE A 121 -11.13 -12.49 7.00
N ARG A 122 -11.64 -11.60 6.15
CA ARG A 122 -12.27 -12.01 4.90
C ARG A 122 -11.74 -11.23 3.71
N ILE A 123 -11.65 -11.92 2.60
CA ILE A 123 -11.48 -11.28 1.29
C ILE A 123 -12.81 -11.31 0.57
N HIS A 124 -13.31 -10.12 0.24
CA HIS A 124 -14.49 -9.91 -0.57
C HIS A 124 -14.07 -9.66 -2.02
N ALA A 125 -14.58 -10.46 -2.95
CA ALA A 125 -14.50 -10.19 -4.38
C ALA A 125 -15.79 -9.49 -4.81
N VAL A 126 -15.67 -8.21 -5.22
CA VAL A 126 -16.79 -7.35 -5.56
C VAL A 126 -16.74 -6.98 -7.02
N ARG A 127 -17.75 -7.41 -7.78
CA ARG A 127 -17.93 -7.11 -9.20
C ARG A 127 -19.36 -6.62 -9.43
N ASP A 128 -19.49 -5.45 -10.03
CA ASP A 128 -20.76 -4.72 -10.11
C ASP A 128 -21.42 -4.60 -8.72
N ASP A 129 -22.64 -5.10 -8.56
CA ASP A 129 -23.42 -5.13 -7.32
C ASP A 129 -23.26 -6.47 -6.55
N SER A 130 -22.44 -7.40 -7.07
CA SER A 130 -22.18 -8.68 -6.42
C SER A 130 -21.01 -8.58 -5.45
N ASP A 131 -21.21 -9.07 -4.22
CA ASP A 131 -20.20 -9.21 -3.18
C ASP A 131 -20.14 -10.67 -2.75
N ARG A 132 -18.96 -11.30 -2.90
CA ARG A 132 -18.71 -12.69 -2.50
C ARG A 132 -17.47 -12.76 -1.62
N VAL A 133 -17.61 -13.39 -0.45
CA VAL A 133 -16.46 -13.81 0.35
C VAL A 133 -15.73 -14.95 -0.38
N VAL A 134 -14.50 -14.71 -0.81
CA VAL A 134 -13.67 -15.68 -1.54
C VAL A 134 -12.58 -16.30 -0.67
N HIS A 135 -12.32 -15.74 0.50
CA HIS A 135 -11.39 -16.34 1.46
C HIS A 135 -11.75 -15.89 2.87
N GLN A 136 -11.57 -16.79 3.85
CA GLN A 136 -11.79 -16.50 5.25
C GLN A 136 -10.78 -17.23 6.11
N LEU A 137 -10.18 -16.50 7.05
CA LEU A 137 -9.29 -17.03 8.07
C LEU A 137 -9.85 -16.70 9.46
N PRO A 138 -9.90 -17.65 10.40
CA PRO A 138 -10.17 -17.32 11.80
C PRO A 138 -9.02 -16.48 12.36
N ILE A 139 -9.34 -15.60 13.31
CA ILE A 139 -8.34 -14.87 14.09
C ILE A 139 -8.58 -15.20 15.56
N ASP A 140 -7.56 -15.75 16.20
CA ASP A 140 -7.59 -16.05 17.63
C ASP A 140 -7.09 -14.87 18.49
N LEU A 141 -6.28 -13.97 17.91
CA LEU A 141 -5.71 -12.80 18.58
C LEU A 141 -5.79 -11.55 17.69
N PRO A 142 -6.14 -10.37 18.24
CA PRO A 142 -6.34 -9.14 17.46
C PRO A 142 -5.09 -8.65 16.67
N TYR A 143 -3.90 -9.20 16.95
CA TYR A 143 -2.63 -8.86 16.32
C TYR A 143 -1.91 -10.10 15.77
N SER A 144 -2.56 -10.80 14.84
CA SER A 144 -1.99 -12.00 14.21
C SER A 144 -1.23 -11.68 12.92
N CYS A 145 -0.27 -12.52 12.53
CA CYS A 145 0.44 -12.39 11.27
C CYS A 145 -0.52 -12.42 10.07
N GLU A 146 -1.58 -13.23 10.10
CA GLU A 146 -2.57 -13.33 9.01
C GLU A 146 -3.23 -11.97 8.81
N ALA A 147 -3.54 -11.32 9.94
CA ALA A 147 -4.08 -9.99 9.93
C ALA A 147 -3.14 -8.94 9.36
N SER A 148 -1.86 -9.22 9.39
CA SER A 148 -0.81 -8.29 8.99
C SER A 148 -0.28 -8.52 7.58
N THR A 149 -0.75 -9.55 6.88
CA THR A 149 -0.04 -9.98 5.66
C THR A 149 -0.94 -10.47 4.54
N LEU A 150 -2.22 -10.72 4.79
CA LEU A 150 -3.11 -11.23 3.75
C LEU A 150 -3.21 -10.25 2.56
N THR A 151 -2.74 -10.71 1.40
CA THR A 151 -2.66 -9.93 0.15
C THR A 151 -3.15 -10.75 -1.05
N VAL A 152 -3.48 -10.06 -2.14
CA VAL A 152 -3.99 -10.63 -3.40
C VAL A 152 -3.02 -10.27 -4.52
N SER A 153 -2.68 -11.22 -5.40
CA SER A 153 -1.86 -10.94 -6.58
C SER A 153 -2.55 -9.94 -7.51
N PRO A 154 -1.81 -9.13 -8.27
CA PRO A 154 -2.38 -8.17 -9.23
C PRO A 154 -3.36 -8.76 -10.26
N ASP A 155 -3.27 -10.06 -10.58
CA ASP A 155 -4.23 -10.75 -11.47
C ASP A 155 -5.37 -11.45 -10.72
N GLY A 156 -5.42 -11.35 -9.40
CA GLY A 156 -6.45 -11.94 -8.54
C GLY A 156 -6.47 -13.46 -8.50
N LYS A 157 -5.44 -14.14 -9.00
CA LYS A 157 -5.39 -15.61 -8.99
C LYS A 157 -4.77 -16.19 -7.73
N ARG A 158 -4.03 -15.39 -6.95
CA ARG A 158 -3.27 -15.88 -5.81
C ARG A 158 -3.54 -15.04 -4.58
N LEU A 159 -3.57 -15.73 -3.44
CA LEU A 159 -3.52 -15.17 -2.11
C LEU A 159 -2.18 -15.53 -1.49
N ALA A 160 -1.65 -14.62 -0.68
CA ALA A 160 -0.50 -14.91 0.17
C ALA A 160 -0.73 -14.30 1.55
N TRP A 161 -0.34 -15.02 2.59
CA TRP A 161 -0.36 -14.53 3.97
C TRP A 161 0.63 -15.31 4.81
N VAL A 162 0.97 -14.76 5.96
CA VAL A 162 1.81 -15.39 6.97
C VAL A 162 0.89 -15.87 8.08
N GLN A 163 0.94 -17.16 8.40
CA GLN A 163 0.30 -17.73 9.57
C GLN A 163 1.25 -17.66 10.77
N ASP A 164 0.76 -17.18 11.91
CA ASP A 164 1.54 -17.03 13.14
C ASP A 164 2.31 -18.33 13.48
N SER A 165 3.59 -18.22 13.85
CA SER A 165 4.30 -19.31 14.53
C SER A 165 4.26 -19.14 16.05
N THR A 166 4.64 -20.18 16.77
CA THR A 166 4.76 -20.17 18.24
C THR A 166 5.83 -19.21 18.78
N ASP A 167 6.59 -18.51 17.92
CA ASP A 167 7.79 -17.77 18.29
C ASP A 167 7.55 -16.30 18.62
N GLY A 168 6.34 -15.96 19.10
CA GLY A 168 6.02 -14.64 19.65
C GLY A 168 5.50 -13.61 18.63
N ASN A 169 4.69 -14.03 17.67
CA ASN A 169 3.87 -13.18 16.76
C ASN A 169 4.63 -12.17 15.89
N ALA A 170 5.96 -12.27 15.79
CA ALA A 170 6.78 -11.42 14.92
C ALA A 170 7.15 -12.10 13.60
N SER A 171 6.91 -13.40 13.50
CA SER A 171 7.24 -14.22 12.34
C SER A 171 6.32 -15.42 12.23
N GLY A 172 6.24 -16.00 11.04
CA GLY A 172 5.40 -17.15 10.80
C GLY A 172 5.73 -17.92 9.53
N ILE A 173 4.76 -18.70 9.08
CA ILE A 173 4.83 -19.53 7.88
C ILE A 173 4.07 -18.82 6.75
N LEU A 174 4.76 -18.50 5.66
CA LEU A 174 4.12 -18.02 4.44
C LEU A 174 3.34 -19.17 3.79
N LEU A 175 2.05 -18.89 3.61
CA LEU A 175 1.07 -19.71 2.94
C LEU A 175 0.62 -18.99 1.66
N ALA A 176 0.28 -19.77 0.64
CA ALA A 176 -0.42 -19.27 -0.54
C ALA A 176 -1.64 -20.12 -0.87
N GLY A 177 -2.67 -19.48 -1.42
CA GLY A 177 -3.91 -20.13 -1.83
C GLY A 177 -4.51 -19.47 -3.06
N THR A 178 -5.64 -20.01 -3.51
CA THR A 178 -6.43 -19.47 -4.62
C THR A 178 -7.73 -18.86 -4.08
N PRO A 179 -8.12 -17.65 -4.49
CA PRO A 179 -9.41 -17.09 -4.08
C PRO A 179 -10.59 -18.01 -4.48
N GLY A 180 -11.42 -18.38 -3.52
CA GLY A 180 -12.59 -19.23 -3.70
C GLY A 180 -12.32 -20.72 -3.57
N GLU A 181 -11.07 -21.14 -3.41
CA GLU A 181 -10.71 -22.55 -3.21
C GLU A 181 -10.33 -22.83 -1.75
N PRO A 182 -10.69 -24.00 -1.20
CA PRO A 182 -10.23 -24.41 0.11
C PRO A 182 -8.76 -24.82 0.08
N GLY A 183 -8.05 -24.57 1.18
CA GLY A 183 -6.68 -25.01 1.38
C GLY A 183 -5.62 -23.96 1.06
N ALA A 184 -4.39 -24.28 1.45
CA ALA A 184 -3.22 -23.44 1.26
C ALA A 184 -1.98 -24.31 1.11
N THR A 185 -0.97 -23.81 0.42
CA THR A 185 0.34 -24.44 0.29
C THR A 185 1.36 -23.68 1.14
N THR A 186 2.12 -24.40 1.94
CA THR A 186 3.29 -23.86 2.64
C THR A 186 4.42 -23.56 1.69
N LEU A 187 4.91 -22.32 1.70
CA LEU A 187 5.97 -21.85 0.81
C LEU A 187 7.28 -21.60 1.54
N LEU A 188 7.24 -20.95 2.71
CA LEU A 188 8.43 -20.47 3.39
C LEU A 188 8.20 -20.27 4.89
N GLU A 189 9.14 -20.72 5.72
CA GLU A 189 9.13 -20.46 7.18
C GLU A 189 9.88 -19.17 7.54
N ASP A 190 9.93 -18.80 8.82
CA ASP A 190 10.58 -17.58 9.38
C ASP A 190 10.31 -16.30 8.58
N VAL A 191 9.07 -16.13 8.14
CA VAL A 191 8.65 -14.95 7.39
C VAL A 191 8.24 -13.88 8.38
N ASN A 192 8.85 -12.70 8.30
CA ASN A 192 8.47 -11.56 9.11
C ASN A 192 7.04 -11.14 8.72
N CYS A 193 6.19 -10.91 9.71
CA CYS A 193 4.83 -10.42 9.49
C CYS A 193 4.59 -9.02 10.08
N LEU A 194 5.65 -8.39 10.60
CA LEU A 194 5.63 -7.02 11.08
C LEU A 194 6.05 -6.03 9.99
N GLY A 195 5.52 -4.82 10.07
CA GLY A 195 5.90 -3.73 9.18
C GLY A 195 5.16 -3.74 7.84
N PRO A 196 5.20 -2.63 7.09
CA PRO A 196 4.20 -2.36 6.05
C PRO A 196 4.31 -3.21 4.79
N ARG A 197 5.37 -3.99 4.69
CA ARG A 197 5.82 -4.65 3.46
C ARG A 197 6.44 -6.01 3.72
N ALA A 198 5.83 -6.76 4.63
CA ALA A 198 6.17 -8.16 4.86
C ALA A 198 6.08 -8.96 3.55
N LEU A 199 5.02 -8.72 2.77
CA LEU A 199 4.74 -9.36 1.48
C LEU A 199 4.47 -8.28 0.42
N VAL A 200 5.23 -8.28 -0.68
CA VAL A 200 5.06 -7.34 -1.79
C VAL A 200 5.11 -8.09 -3.11
N TRP A 201 4.04 -8.03 -3.89
CA TRP A 201 3.98 -8.63 -5.22
C TRP A 201 4.90 -7.90 -6.20
N GLN A 202 5.63 -8.66 -7.01
CA GLN A 202 6.31 -8.22 -8.23
C GLN A 202 5.59 -8.88 -9.41
N GLY A 203 4.59 -8.19 -9.95
CA GLY A 203 3.67 -8.81 -10.91
C GLY A 203 2.79 -9.86 -10.23
N SER A 204 2.31 -10.85 -10.98
CA SER A 204 1.28 -11.78 -10.52
C SER A 204 1.80 -13.05 -9.83
N ASP A 205 3.04 -13.45 -10.11
CA ASP A 205 3.57 -14.75 -9.67
C ASP A 205 4.74 -14.62 -8.70
N LEU A 206 5.46 -13.50 -8.71
CA LEU A 206 6.61 -13.29 -7.84
C LEU A 206 6.20 -12.48 -6.61
N LEU A 207 6.61 -12.95 -5.44
CA LEU A 207 6.36 -12.30 -4.17
C LEU A 207 7.68 -12.06 -3.47
N MET A 208 7.97 -10.79 -3.19
CA MET A 208 9.04 -10.42 -2.29
C MET A 208 8.58 -10.62 -0.85
N VAL A 209 9.39 -11.36 -0.09
CA VAL A 209 9.08 -11.81 1.26
C VAL A 209 10.17 -11.34 2.21
N GLY A 210 9.81 -10.60 3.26
CA GLY A 210 10.70 -10.25 4.35
C GLY A 210 10.89 -11.43 5.31
N LYS A 211 12.12 -11.82 5.61
CA LYS A 211 12.45 -12.85 6.60
C LYS A 211 12.67 -12.22 7.97
N LYS A 212 12.45 -12.99 9.04
CA LYS A 212 12.77 -12.62 10.43
C LYS A 212 14.22 -12.15 10.62
N SER A 213 15.14 -12.71 9.83
CA SER A 213 16.56 -12.33 9.84
C SER A 213 16.85 -10.92 9.30
N GLY A 214 15.84 -10.22 8.75
CA GLY A 214 15.98 -8.96 8.04
C GLY A 214 16.36 -9.10 6.57
N GLN A 215 16.59 -10.33 6.09
CA GLN A 215 16.80 -10.61 4.67
C GLN A 215 15.48 -10.56 3.91
N SER A 216 15.48 -10.06 2.67
CA SER A 216 14.38 -10.29 1.74
C SER A 216 14.70 -11.46 0.81
N VAL A 217 13.65 -12.16 0.37
CA VAL A 217 13.73 -13.24 -0.61
C VAL A 217 12.66 -13.00 -1.67
N LEU A 218 13.00 -13.20 -2.94
CA LEU A 218 12.02 -13.25 -4.01
C LEU A 218 11.56 -14.70 -4.19
N PHE A 219 10.26 -14.92 -4.15
CA PHE A 219 9.65 -16.24 -4.21
C PHE A 219 8.69 -16.32 -5.40
N ASP A 220 8.83 -17.34 -6.22
CA ASP A 220 7.90 -17.68 -7.29
C ASP A 220 6.78 -18.52 -6.67
N VAL A 221 5.64 -17.86 -6.41
CA VAL A 221 4.45 -18.46 -5.79
C VAL A 221 3.81 -19.48 -6.73
N ALA A 222 3.91 -19.26 -8.05
CA ALA A 222 3.38 -20.17 -9.05
C ALA A 222 4.15 -21.49 -9.10
N ALA A 223 5.48 -21.40 -9.10
CA ALA A 223 6.36 -22.55 -9.19
C ALA A 223 6.77 -23.14 -7.83
N ASN A 224 6.28 -22.56 -6.72
CA ASN A 224 6.64 -22.91 -5.35
C ASN A 224 8.15 -23.03 -5.14
N LYS A 225 8.91 -21.98 -5.51
CA LYS A 225 10.36 -21.98 -5.37
C LYS A 225 10.93 -20.60 -5.12
N ARG A 226 12.08 -20.55 -4.45
CA ARG A 226 12.87 -19.32 -4.35
C ARG A 226 13.45 -18.98 -5.72
N VAL A 227 13.40 -17.70 -6.08
CA VAL A 227 14.14 -17.18 -7.23
C VAL A 227 15.55 -16.84 -6.76
N ASN A 228 16.55 -17.36 -7.48
CA ASN A 228 17.95 -17.06 -7.18
C ASN A 228 18.27 -15.61 -7.61
N GLY A 229 18.86 -14.84 -6.71
CA GLY A 229 19.24 -13.45 -6.93
C GLY A 229 19.23 -12.65 -5.63
N ASP A 230 19.93 -11.51 -5.61
CA ASP A 230 19.76 -10.51 -4.55
C ASP A 230 18.49 -9.72 -4.88
N PRO A 231 17.44 -9.74 -4.04
CA PRO A 231 16.28 -8.86 -4.22
C PRO A 231 16.60 -7.40 -3.90
N GLY A 232 17.87 -7.10 -3.59
CA GLY A 232 18.39 -5.80 -3.28
C GLY A 232 18.29 -5.46 -1.79
N GLN A 233 19.10 -4.49 -1.35
CA GLN A 233 19.17 -4.01 0.03
C GLN A 233 18.27 -2.80 0.27
N GLU A 234 17.49 -2.40 -0.73
CA GLU A 234 16.64 -1.22 -0.68
C GLU A 234 15.44 -1.46 0.23
N THR A 235 15.02 -0.40 0.90
CA THR A 235 13.86 -0.42 1.79
C THR A 235 12.63 0.09 1.04
N ASP A 236 11.46 -0.12 1.64
CA ASP A 236 10.21 0.47 1.16
C ASP A 236 9.90 0.15 -0.31
N ARG A 237 10.16 -1.10 -0.71
CA ARG A 237 9.96 -1.58 -2.09
C ARG A 237 8.48 -1.69 -2.45
N CYS A 238 8.08 -1.16 -3.59
CA CYS A 238 6.74 -1.24 -4.16
C CYS A 238 6.85 -1.42 -5.67
N TRP A 239 6.27 -2.47 -6.22
CA TRP A 239 6.28 -2.71 -7.67
C TRP A 239 5.01 -2.20 -8.35
N SER A 240 5.14 -1.84 -9.61
CA SER A 240 4.00 -1.69 -10.53
C SER A 240 3.25 -3.03 -10.67
N ALA A 241 1.98 -2.96 -11.07
CA ALA A 241 1.11 -4.14 -11.15
C ALA A 241 1.64 -5.23 -12.11
N ASP A 242 2.43 -4.87 -13.12
CA ASP A 242 3.11 -5.79 -14.04
C ASP A 242 4.47 -6.30 -13.52
N GLY A 243 4.95 -5.80 -12.39
CA GLY A 243 6.24 -6.16 -11.80
C GLY A 243 7.45 -5.56 -12.53
N ARG A 244 7.25 -4.62 -13.46
CA ARG A 244 8.34 -4.03 -14.26
C ARG A 244 9.06 -2.88 -13.56
N TRP A 245 8.33 -2.01 -12.87
CA TRP A 245 8.88 -0.81 -12.24
C TRP A 245 8.85 -0.94 -10.71
N LEU A 246 10.00 -0.72 -10.09
CA LEU A 246 10.16 -0.69 -8.65
C LEU A 246 10.31 0.75 -8.17
N ALA A 247 9.49 1.16 -7.22
CA ALA A 247 9.78 2.27 -6.33
C ALA A 247 10.41 1.74 -5.04
N ALA A 248 11.52 2.33 -4.59
CA ALA A 248 12.22 1.93 -3.38
C ALA A 248 13.04 3.09 -2.79
N VAL A 249 13.67 2.86 -1.64
CA VAL A 249 14.57 3.80 -0.98
C VAL A 249 15.98 3.22 -0.88
N ALA A 250 16.96 3.95 -1.41
CA ALA A 250 18.38 3.62 -1.32
C ALA A 250 19.15 4.82 -0.75
N ASP A 251 20.00 4.57 0.26
CA ASP A 251 20.76 5.61 0.96
C ASP A 251 19.88 6.79 1.43
N GLY A 252 18.66 6.48 1.89
CA GLY A 252 17.66 7.46 2.36
C GLY A 252 16.99 8.28 1.25
N LYS A 253 17.24 7.97 -0.03
CA LYS A 253 16.68 8.67 -1.18
C LYS A 253 15.69 7.77 -1.94
N PRO A 254 14.46 8.23 -2.17
CA PRO A 254 13.50 7.45 -2.93
C PRO A 254 13.83 7.52 -4.42
N TYR A 255 13.64 6.41 -5.11
CA TYR A 255 13.90 6.29 -6.54
C TYR A 255 12.91 5.31 -7.19
N VAL A 256 12.80 5.38 -8.52
CA VAL A 256 12.06 4.43 -9.34
C VAL A 256 12.97 3.84 -10.41
N THR A 257 12.91 2.52 -10.63
CA THR A 257 13.75 1.79 -11.59
C THR A 257 13.00 0.68 -12.32
N ASP A 258 13.40 0.38 -13.56
CA ASP A 258 13.00 -0.86 -14.27
C ASP A 258 14.16 -1.85 -14.42
N GLY A 259 15.26 -1.61 -13.70
CA GLY A 259 16.52 -2.35 -13.81
C GLY A 259 17.47 -1.82 -14.89
N THR A 260 16.98 -1.02 -15.84
CA THR A 260 17.79 -0.38 -16.88
C THR A 260 17.87 1.14 -16.71
N GLN A 261 16.76 1.75 -16.34
CA GLN A 261 16.63 3.17 -16.07
C GLN A 261 16.37 3.37 -14.57
N SER A 262 16.97 4.40 -13.98
CA SER A 262 16.71 4.77 -12.59
C SER A 262 16.58 6.28 -12.47
N ARG A 263 15.61 6.73 -11.67
CA ARG A 263 15.34 8.14 -11.39
C ARG A 263 15.09 8.34 -9.90
N GLN A 264 15.86 9.23 -9.29
CA GLN A 264 15.56 9.73 -7.96
C GLN A 264 14.46 10.77 -8.04
N TYR A 265 13.58 10.78 -7.05
CA TYR A 265 12.55 11.81 -6.91
C TYR A 265 12.54 12.32 -5.48
N THR A 266 11.84 13.43 -5.24
CA THR A 266 11.63 13.96 -3.89
C THR A 266 10.16 14.19 -3.64
N TYR A 267 9.78 14.07 -2.37
CA TYR A 267 8.48 14.46 -1.88
C TYR A 267 8.62 14.98 -0.45
N THR A 268 7.99 16.12 -0.18
CA THR A 268 7.99 16.76 1.14
C THR A 268 6.57 16.71 1.69
N PRO A 269 6.23 15.75 2.56
CA PRO A 269 4.93 15.73 3.22
C PRO A 269 4.80 16.89 4.21
N PRO A 270 3.56 17.22 4.65
CA PRO A 270 3.34 18.05 5.83
C PRO A 270 4.12 17.52 7.03
N GLN A 271 4.89 18.38 7.71
CA GLN A 271 5.86 17.98 8.72
C GLN A 271 5.21 17.33 9.95
N ASP A 272 4.10 17.89 10.44
CA ASP A 272 3.43 17.40 11.65
C ASP A 272 2.84 15.99 11.43
N GLU A 273 2.20 15.77 10.28
CA GLU A 273 1.68 14.45 9.89
C GLU A 273 2.82 13.45 9.67
N ALA A 274 3.88 13.86 8.97
CA ALA A 274 5.03 12.98 8.77
C ALA A 274 5.69 12.57 10.09
N ALA A 275 5.77 13.48 11.08
CA ALA A 275 6.27 13.15 12.41
C ALA A 275 5.34 12.19 13.16
N HIS A 276 4.02 12.40 13.06
CA HIS A 276 3.03 11.51 13.67
C HIS A 276 3.11 10.08 13.10
N TRP A 277 3.28 9.96 11.78
CA TRP A 277 3.25 8.69 11.07
C TRP A 277 4.64 8.10 10.77
N GLY A 278 5.73 8.66 11.30
CA GLY A 278 7.08 8.13 11.02
C GLY A 278 7.52 8.24 9.55
N GLY A 279 6.96 9.18 8.80
CA GLY A 279 7.30 9.46 7.41
C GLY A 279 6.28 8.93 6.39
N TRP A 280 6.72 8.82 5.15
CA TRP A 280 5.92 8.40 4.00
C TRP A 280 6.67 7.36 3.16
N GLN A 281 5.94 6.63 2.33
CA GLN A 281 6.49 5.63 1.41
C GLN A 281 5.65 5.53 0.13
N ALA A 282 6.25 5.06 -0.96
CA ALA A 282 5.54 4.79 -2.22
C ALA A 282 4.57 3.63 -2.04
N ARG A 283 3.29 3.74 -2.42
CA ARG A 283 2.23 2.75 -2.19
C ARG A 283 1.80 1.98 -3.44
N SER A 284 1.90 2.62 -4.60
CA SER A 284 1.67 2.03 -5.92
C SER A 284 2.50 2.77 -6.96
N VAL A 285 2.83 2.09 -8.07
CA VAL A 285 3.68 2.63 -9.15
C VAL A 285 2.96 2.47 -10.49
N SER A 286 3.00 3.50 -11.33
CA SER A 286 2.46 3.42 -12.69
C SER A 286 3.27 2.44 -13.56
N LEU A 287 2.64 1.88 -14.60
CA LEU A 287 3.28 0.89 -15.50
C LEU A 287 4.46 1.45 -16.31
N ASP A 288 4.61 2.78 -16.34
CA ASP A 288 5.73 3.50 -16.95
C ASP A 288 6.72 4.07 -15.91
N GLY A 289 6.48 3.81 -14.61
CA GLY A 289 7.23 4.31 -13.45
C GLY A 289 7.24 5.84 -13.29
N ARG A 290 6.48 6.57 -14.12
CA ARG A 290 6.43 8.03 -14.09
C ARG A 290 5.72 8.57 -12.86
N TYR A 291 4.80 7.80 -12.29
CA TYR A 291 4.00 8.22 -11.16
C TYR A 291 4.09 7.21 -10.03
N VAL A 292 4.16 7.72 -8.82
CA VAL A 292 4.06 6.94 -7.58
C VAL A 292 2.97 7.53 -6.71
N SER A 293 2.10 6.70 -6.16
CA SER A 293 1.25 7.12 -5.05
C SER A 293 2.07 7.05 -3.77
N VAL A 294 1.83 7.96 -2.83
CA VAL A 294 2.53 8.01 -1.56
C VAL A 294 1.53 7.99 -0.42
N GLY A 295 1.89 7.25 0.63
CA GLY A 295 1.09 7.08 1.86
C GLY A 295 1.98 7.04 3.10
N TRP A 296 1.36 7.10 4.28
CA TRP A 296 2.04 7.18 5.57
C TRP A 296 2.78 5.87 5.94
N VAL A 297 3.86 5.91 6.74
CA VAL A 297 4.59 4.67 7.16
C VAL A 297 3.91 3.99 8.34
N GLY A 298 3.62 4.76 9.40
CA GLY A 298 3.17 4.32 10.73
C GLY A 298 1.70 3.98 10.82
N THR A 299 1.03 3.83 9.68
CA THR A 299 -0.23 3.09 9.61
C THR A 299 0.06 1.68 10.11
N ASP A 300 -0.77 1.09 10.96
CA ASP A 300 -0.62 -0.31 11.38
C ASP A 300 -0.56 -1.19 10.11
N PRO A 301 0.57 -1.85 9.83
CA PRO A 301 1.23 -1.64 8.54
C PRO A 301 0.64 -2.37 7.34
N SER A 302 -0.38 -3.19 7.51
CA SER A 302 -0.83 -4.14 6.51
C SER A 302 -2.18 -3.84 5.85
N ARG A 303 -2.98 -2.96 6.45
CA ARG A 303 -4.41 -2.89 6.11
C ARG A 303 -4.87 -1.57 5.57
N HIS A 304 -4.12 -0.51 5.80
CA HIS A 304 -4.45 0.79 5.25
C HIS A 304 -3.42 1.18 4.20
N ASP A 305 -3.89 1.31 2.96
CA ASP A 305 -3.06 1.90 1.90
C ASP A 305 -2.70 3.34 2.28
N ASP A 306 -3.69 4.10 2.78
CA ASP A 306 -3.57 5.48 3.26
C ASP A 306 -2.74 6.37 2.33
N SER A 307 -2.84 6.08 1.03
CA SER A 307 -2.29 6.92 0.00
C SER A 307 -3.04 8.25 0.00
N PHE A 308 -2.30 9.35 -0.02
CA PHE A 308 -2.89 10.70 0.05
C PHE A 308 -2.45 11.60 -1.11
N ALA A 309 -1.42 11.22 -1.87
CA ALA A 309 -0.93 12.00 -3.01
C ALA A 309 -0.33 11.12 -4.10
N VAL A 310 -0.17 11.70 -5.29
CA VAL A 310 0.62 11.14 -6.40
C VAL A 310 1.76 12.10 -6.71
N VAL A 311 2.95 11.56 -6.94
CA VAL A 311 4.16 12.31 -7.30
C VAL A 311 4.60 11.91 -8.70
N ASP A 312 4.84 12.90 -9.57
CA ASP A 312 5.54 12.70 -10.84
C ASP A 312 7.04 12.53 -10.54
N THR A 313 7.58 11.35 -10.81
CA THR A 313 8.95 10.95 -10.46
C THR A 313 10.01 11.64 -11.32
N THR A 314 9.60 12.27 -12.42
CA THR A 314 10.51 13.02 -13.30
C THR A 314 10.67 14.46 -12.84
N THR A 315 9.58 15.05 -12.34
CA THR A 315 9.56 16.46 -11.92
C THR A 315 9.56 16.67 -10.42
N SER A 316 9.38 15.60 -9.63
CA SER A 316 9.17 15.63 -8.17
C SER A 316 7.99 16.51 -7.73
N LYS A 317 7.03 16.74 -8.64
CA LYS A 317 5.83 17.54 -8.36
C LYS A 317 4.66 16.65 -7.97
N VAL A 318 3.87 17.14 -7.01
CA VAL A 318 2.59 16.52 -6.66
C VAL A 318 1.59 16.75 -7.78
N VAL A 319 0.95 15.67 -8.22
CA VAL A 319 -0.13 15.70 -9.21
C VAL A 319 -1.43 16.11 -8.53
N HIS A 320 -2.17 17.04 -9.16
CA HIS A 320 -3.50 17.40 -8.70
C HIS A 320 -4.51 16.31 -9.10
N LEU A 321 -5.06 15.61 -8.11
CA LEU A 321 -6.11 14.61 -8.33
C LEU A 321 -7.50 15.24 -8.28
N PRO A 322 -8.38 15.00 -9.27
CA PRO A 322 -9.73 15.53 -9.25
C PRO A 322 -10.59 14.85 -8.17
N GLY A 323 -11.59 15.57 -7.66
CA GLY A 323 -12.54 15.11 -6.64
C GLY A 323 -12.38 15.81 -5.29
N LYS A 324 -13.30 15.54 -4.36
CA LYS A 324 -13.30 16.11 -3.00
C LYS A 324 -13.31 15.00 -1.96
N GLY A 325 -12.84 15.32 -0.76
CA GLY A 325 -12.81 14.41 0.39
C GLY A 325 -11.47 13.69 0.55
N GLN A 326 -11.29 13.12 1.73
CA GLN A 326 -10.07 12.41 2.11
C GLN A 326 -9.89 11.16 1.24
N ILE A 327 -8.68 11.01 0.72
CA ILE A 327 -8.25 9.83 -0.03
C ILE A 327 -7.80 8.78 0.99
N SER A 328 -8.23 7.54 0.78
CA SER A 328 -7.82 6.40 1.60
C SER A 328 -7.04 5.33 0.82
N SER A 329 -7.09 5.37 -0.52
CA SER A 329 -6.22 4.56 -1.36
C SER A 329 -6.04 5.13 -2.76
N ILE A 330 -4.86 4.94 -3.33
CA ILE A 330 -4.52 5.27 -4.72
C ILE A 330 -3.77 4.09 -5.33
N LEU A 331 -4.40 3.43 -6.31
CA LEU A 331 -3.87 2.25 -6.97
C LEU A 331 -3.71 2.49 -8.48
N PHE A 332 -2.51 2.25 -9.01
CA PHE A 332 -2.27 2.12 -10.44
C PHE A 332 -2.55 0.68 -10.86
N THR A 333 -3.36 0.50 -11.89
CA THR A 333 -3.85 -0.81 -12.31
C THR A 333 -3.18 -1.28 -13.61
N ILE A 334 -3.27 -2.58 -13.88
CA ILE A 334 -2.66 -3.21 -15.06
C ILE A 334 -3.33 -2.78 -16.38
N ASP A 335 -4.57 -2.30 -16.34
CA ASP A 335 -5.32 -1.76 -17.49
C ASP A 335 -5.20 -0.24 -17.61
N GLU A 336 -4.08 0.32 -17.12
CA GLU A 336 -3.70 1.73 -17.27
C GLU A 336 -4.71 2.73 -16.66
N LYS A 337 -5.40 2.31 -15.59
CA LYS A 337 -6.28 3.19 -14.81
C LYS A 337 -5.62 3.59 -13.50
N VAL A 338 -6.12 4.69 -12.94
CA VAL A 338 -5.82 5.13 -11.58
C VAL A 338 -7.10 5.09 -10.77
N ILE A 339 -7.12 4.23 -9.76
CA ILE A 339 -8.23 4.10 -8.81
C ILE A 339 -7.93 4.99 -7.61
N VAL A 340 -8.80 5.97 -7.35
CA VAL A 340 -8.72 6.84 -6.17
C VAL A 340 -9.92 6.57 -5.27
N LYS A 341 -9.70 5.83 -4.18
CA LYS A 341 -10.73 5.50 -3.19
C LYS A 341 -10.83 6.61 -2.15
N ARG A 342 -12.07 7.00 -1.85
CA ARG A 342 -12.44 7.98 -0.83
C ARG A 342 -13.58 7.40 0.01
N LYS A 343 -13.90 8.08 1.12
CA LYS A 343 -14.99 7.67 2.04
C LYS A 343 -16.33 7.37 1.35
N ASN A 344 -16.66 8.09 0.28
CA ASN A 344 -17.96 8.02 -0.39
C ASN A 344 -17.93 7.24 -1.71
N GLY A 345 -16.82 6.60 -2.06
CA GLY A 345 -16.69 5.80 -3.27
C GLY A 345 -15.35 5.96 -3.98
N ILE A 346 -15.32 5.48 -5.22
CA ILE A 346 -14.11 5.41 -6.04
C ILE A 346 -14.24 6.37 -7.22
N THR A 347 -13.19 7.14 -7.47
CA THR A 347 -13.00 7.85 -8.74
C THR A 347 -12.01 7.09 -9.60
N VAL A 348 -12.36 6.86 -10.85
CA VAL A 348 -11.52 6.18 -11.85
C VAL A 348 -10.94 7.24 -12.77
N LEU A 349 -9.63 7.23 -12.95
CA LEU A 349 -8.93 8.15 -13.83
C LEU A 349 -8.14 7.38 -14.90
N ASP A 350 -7.85 8.06 -16.01
CA ASP A 350 -6.86 7.59 -16.98
C ASP A 350 -5.41 7.87 -16.51
N THR A 351 -4.42 7.49 -17.30
CA THR A 351 -2.99 7.73 -17.05
C THR A 351 -2.60 9.21 -16.99
N ASN A 352 -3.45 10.11 -17.49
CA ASN A 352 -3.28 11.56 -17.42
C ASN A 352 -4.11 12.20 -16.29
N PHE A 353 -4.63 11.38 -15.36
CA PHE A 353 -5.46 11.78 -14.23
C PHE A 353 -6.78 12.47 -14.63
N ARG A 354 -7.28 12.22 -15.83
CA ARG A 354 -8.61 12.70 -16.26
C ARG A 354 -9.69 11.75 -15.78
N PRO A 355 -10.82 12.25 -15.23
CA PRO A 355 -11.91 11.40 -14.77
C PRO A 355 -12.51 10.55 -15.90
N LEU A 356 -12.55 9.24 -15.71
CA LEU A 356 -13.27 8.28 -16.55
C LEU A 356 -14.65 7.96 -15.98
N GLY A 357 -14.84 8.11 -14.67
CA GLY A 357 -16.11 7.93 -14.00
C GLY A 357 -15.97 7.76 -12.49
N THR A 358 -17.09 7.52 -11.82
CA THR A 358 -17.14 7.24 -10.39
C THR A 358 -17.92 5.98 -10.12
N VAL A 359 -17.50 5.23 -9.11
CA VAL A 359 -18.22 4.06 -8.63
C VAL A 359 -18.61 4.26 -7.18
N THR A 360 -19.92 4.22 -6.93
CA THR A 360 -20.46 4.22 -5.57
C THR A 360 -20.21 2.86 -4.95
N GLU A 361 -19.55 2.83 -3.79
CA GLU A 361 -19.39 1.60 -3.03
C GLU A 361 -20.60 1.37 -2.13
N SER A 362 -21.05 0.12 -2.03
CA SER A 362 -22.11 -0.26 -1.11
C SER A 362 -21.69 -0.02 0.34
N ALA A 363 -22.68 0.14 1.22
CA ALA A 363 -22.41 0.37 2.64
C ALA A 363 -21.63 -0.76 3.31
N SER A 364 -21.72 -2.00 2.80
CA SER A 364 -20.98 -3.15 3.33
C SER A 364 -19.48 -3.04 3.08
N VAL A 365 -19.05 -2.58 1.90
CA VAL A 365 -17.61 -2.62 1.52
C VAL A 365 -16.90 -1.26 1.59
N ARG A 366 -17.64 -0.15 1.68
CA ARG A 366 -17.04 1.21 1.65
C ARG A 366 -15.95 1.45 2.71
N ASN A 367 -16.04 0.79 3.87
CA ASN A 367 -15.09 0.92 4.97
C ASN A 367 -14.00 -0.17 4.97
N MET A 368 -14.04 -1.11 4.02
CA MET A 368 -13.02 -2.15 3.86
C MET A 368 -11.83 -1.60 3.09
N ALA A 369 -10.66 -2.20 3.30
CA ALA A 369 -9.45 -1.84 2.57
C ALA A 369 -9.44 -2.48 1.18
N LEU A 370 -9.12 -1.70 0.15
CA LEU A 370 -8.96 -2.20 -1.21
C LEU A 370 -7.57 -2.82 -1.35
N LEU A 371 -7.50 -4.13 -1.63
CA LEU A 371 -6.23 -4.85 -1.81
C LEU A 371 -5.77 -4.87 -3.26
N ALA A 372 -6.70 -5.11 -4.19
CA ALA A 372 -6.39 -5.27 -5.60
C ALA A 372 -7.60 -4.97 -6.49
N TYR A 373 -7.33 -4.68 -7.76
CA TYR A 373 -8.33 -4.58 -8.82
C TYR A 373 -7.86 -5.40 -10.03
N VAL A 374 -8.75 -6.25 -10.53
CA VAL A 374 -8.52 -7.13 -11.68
C VAL A 374 -9.52 -6.76 -12.78
N PRO A 375 -9.05 -6.23 -13.93
CA PRO A 375 -9.91 -5.71 -15.00
C PRO A 375 -10.94 -6.68 -15.58
#